data_AF-X1H089-F1
#
_entry.id   AF-X1H089-F1
#
_cell.length_a   1.000
_cell.length_b   1.000
_cell.length_c   1.000
_cell.angle_alpha   90.00
_cell.angle_beta   90.00
_cell.angle_gamma   90.00
#
_symmetry.space_group_name_H-M   'P 1'
#
loop_
_entity.id
_entity.type
_entity.pdbx_description
1 polymer ?
#
loop_
_entity_poly.entity_id
_entity_poly.type
_entity_poly.pdbx_seq_one_letter_code
_entity_poly.pdbx_strand_id
1 'polypeptide(L)' 'MPRIEQMYAFVCEDSGPEDEGIIGMQTGMGWMPLVGADMARVESLRPIAQGIGRKIGKKVTLVHFSNREDVEVI' A
#
# COMPACT_ATOMS: atom_id res chain seq x y z
N MET A 1 11.15 3.18 16.44
CA MET A 1 10.98 2.92 14.98
C MET A 1 11.77 3.99 14.24
N PRO A 2 12.51 3.64 13.17
CA PRO A 2 13.28 4.63 12.40
C PRO A 2 12.35 5.58 11.64
N ARG A 3 12.89 6.76 11.27
CA ARG A 3 12.21 7.70 10.37
C ARG A 3 11.92 7.01 9.03
N ILE A 4 10.73 7.22 8.49
CA ILE A 4 10.33 6.70 7.19
C ILE A 4 11.01 7.56 6.12
N GLU A 5 11.91 6.99 5.33
CA GLU A 5 12.59 7.68 4.22
C GLU A 5 12.07 7.25 2.85
N GLN A 6 11.37 6.12 2.79
CA GLN A 6 10.75 5.55 1.59
C GLN A 6 9.45 4.85 1.97
N MET A 7 8.56 4.65 1.01
CA MET A 7 7.29 3.97 1.21
C MET A 7 7.01 3.03 0.04
N TYR A 8 6.52 1.84 0.38
CA TYR A 8 6.00 0.87 -0.56
C TYR A 8 4.49 0.79 -0.36
N ALA A 9 3.72 0.84 -1.44
CA ALA A 9 2.27 0.74 -1.38
C ALA A 9 1.77 -0.36 -2.34
N PHE A 10 0.81 -1.15 -1.88
CA PHE A 10 0.05 -2.02 -2.76
C PHE A 10 -1.11 -1.21 -3.35
N VAL A 11 -1.19 -1.16 -4.67
CA VAL A 11 -2.22 -0.41 -5.41
C VAL A 11 -3.00 -1.31 -6.36
N CYS A 12 -4.23 -0.92 -6.68
CA CYS A 12 -5.00 -1.52 -7.76
C CYS A 12 -5.73 -0.46 -8.57
N GLU A 13 -5.99 -0.76 -9.84
CA GLU A 13 -6.85 0.04 -10.70
C GLU A 13 -8.22 0.22 -10.05
N ASP A 14 -8.74 1.44 -10.01
CA ASP A 14 -10.08 1.73 -9.50
C ASP A 14 -11.10 1.88 -10.64
N SER A 15 -11.16 3.05 -11.29
CA SER A 15 -12.12 3.38 -12.35
C SER A 15 -11.56 3.33 -13.78
N GLY A 16 -10.26 3.09 -13.96
CA GLY A 16 -9.60 3.01 -15.26
C GLY A 16 -8.07 3.00 -15.16
N PRO A 17 -7.34 2.83 -16.28
CA PRO A 17 -5.90 2.57 -16.27
C PRO A 17 -5.01 3.68 -15.70
N GLU A 18 -5.53 4.91 -15.63
CA GLU A 18 -4.86 6.09 -15.06
C GLU A 18 -5.38 6.42 -13.63
N ASP A 19 -6.20 5.55 -13.05
CA ASP A 19 -6.83 5.73 -11.74
C ASP A 19 -6.49 4.55 -10.83
N GLU A 20 -5.63 4.80 -9.84
CA GLU A 20 -5.17 3.79 -8.88
C GLU A 20 -5.46 4.20 -7.43
N GLY A 21 -5.82 3.20 -6.63
CA GLY A 21 -6.04 3.35 -5.19
C GLY A 21 -5.12 2.46 -4.38
N ILE A 22 -4.70 2.94 -3.21
CA ILE A 22 -4.01 2.10 -2.21
C ILE A 22 -5.02 1.13 -1.61
N ILE A 23 -4.72 -0.17 -1.70
CA ILE A 23 -5.60 -1.17 -1.12
C ILE A 23 -5.49 -1.17 0.42
N GLY A 24 -6.61 -1.41 1.08
CA GLY A 24 -6.69 -1.46 2.54
C GLY A 24 -7.31 -2.76 3.05
N MET A 25 -7.09 -3.01 4.34
CA MET A 25 -7.80 -4.04 5.08
C MET A 25 -8.50 -3.43 6.29
N GLN A 26 -9.69 -3.94 6.60
CA GLN A 26 -10.37 -3.59 7.84
C GLN A 26 -9.80 -4.45 8.97
N THR A 27 -9.38 -3.79 10.04
CA THR A 27 -8.90 -4.40 11.28
C THR A 27 -9.81 -4.00 12.44
N GLY A 28 -9.58 -4.55 13.64
CA GLY A 28 -10.29 -4.11 14.85
C GLY A 28 -10.04 -2.63 15.20
N MET A 29 -9.01 -2.01 14.63
CA MET A 29 -8.67 -0.60 14.81
C MET A 29 -9.18 0.30 13.68
N GLY A 30 -9.90 -0.25 12.70
CA GLY A 30 -10.39 0.47 11.53
C GLY A 30 -9.69 0.06 10.23
N TRP A 31 -9.90 0.89 9.19
CA TRP A 31 -9.30 0.69 7.88
C TRP A 31 -7.81 1.03 7.91
N MET A 32 -6.99 0.06 7.51
CA MET A 32 -5.53 0.18 7.47
C MET A 32 -5.06 0.05 6.02
N PRO A 33 -4.34 1.04 5.46
CA PRO A 33 -3.74 0.92 4.15
C PRO A 33 -2.59 -0.10 4.18
N LEU A 34 -2.41 -0.84 3.09
CA LEU A 34 -1.32 -1.80 2.93
C LEU A 34 -0.07 -1.07 2.43
N VAL A 35 0.63 -0.43 3.36
CA VAL A 35 1.89 0.28 3.12
C VAL A 35 3.03 -0.25 4.00
N GLY A 36 4.26 -0.20 3.50
CA GLY A 36 5.46 -0.60 4.23
C GLY A 36 6.60 0.42 4.07
N ALA A 37 7.35 0.66 5.14
CA ALA A 37 8.55 1.53 5.10
C ALA A 37 9.83 0.78 4.69
N ASP A 38 9.77 -0.56 4.60
CA ASP A 38 10.85 -1.42 4.12
C ASP A 38 10.29 -2.76 3.63
N MET A 39 11.16 -3.53 2.96
CA MET A 39 10.78 -4.80 2.35
C MET A 39 10.36 -5.87 3.37
N ALA A 40 10.86 -5.87 4.61
CA ALA A 40 10.42 -6.85 5.59
C ALA A 40 8.92 -6.67 5.93
N ARG A 41 8.47 -5.41 6.05
CA ARG A 41 7.03 -5.12 6.20
C ARG A 41 6.25 -5.45 4.93
N VAL A 42 6.77 -5.10 3.75
CA VAL A 42 6.12 -5.45 2.46
C VAL A 42 5.87 -6.95 2.35
N GLU A 43 6.87 -7.78 2.66
CA GLU A 43 6.72 -9.23 2.58
C GLU A 43 5.67 -9.76 3.56
N SER A 44 5.54 -9.16 4.76
CA SER A 44 4.49 -9.54 5.71
C SER A 44 3.08 -9.21 5.20
N LEU A 45 2.94 -8.17 4.38
CA LEU A 45 1.67 -7.71 3.82
C LEU A 45 1.33 -8.39 2.48
N ARG A 46 2.33 -8.93 1.77
CA ARG A 46 2.17 -9.51 0.43
C ARG A 46 1.09 -10.60 0.34
N PRO A 47 0.98 -11.57 1.28
CA PRO A 47 -0.09 -12.57 1.21
C PRO A 47 -1.49 -11.97 1.29
N ILE A 48 -1.66 -10.91 2.09
CA ILE A 48 -2.93 -10.20 2.26
C ILE A 48 -3.29 -9.48 0.96
N ALA A 49 -2.33 -8.74 0.39
CA ALA A 49 -2.51 -8.03 -0.88
C ALA A 49 -2.87 -8.98 -2.03
N GLN A 50 -2.19 -10.14 -2.12
CA GLN A 50 -2.52 -11.19 -3.09
C GLN A 50 -3.93 -11.74 -2.88
N GLY A 51 -4.33 -11.98 -1.63
CA GLY A 51 -5.68 -12.44 -1.29
C GLY A 51 -6.76 -11.44 -1.72
N ILE A 52 -6.54 -10.15 -1.47
CA ILE A 52 -7.45 -9.07 -1.90
C ILE A 52 -7.56 -9.05 -3.42
N GLY A 53 -6.43 -9.02 -4.15
CA GLY A 53 -6.43 -9.00 -5.61
C GLY A 53 -7.21 -10.17 -6.22
N ARG A 54 -7.02 -11.38 -5.68
CA ARG A 54 -7.81 -12.56 -6.09
C ARG A 54 -9.30 -12.41 -5.80
N LYS A 55 -9.66 -11.89 -4.62
CA LYS A 55 -11.06 -11.72 -4.21
C LYS A 55 -11.82 -10.73 -5.10
N ILE A 56 -11.17 -9.65 -5.51
CA ILE A 56 -11.81 -8.60 -6.33
C ILE A 56 -11.58 -8.82 -7.84
N GLY A 57 -10.80 -9.83 -8.22
CA GLY A 57 -10.48 -10.12 -9.63
C GLY A 57 -9.61 -9.06 -10.30
N LYS A 58 -8.88 -8.24 -9.53
CA LYS A 58 -8.01 -7.17 -10.05
C LYS A 58 -6.54 -7.49 -9.80
N LYS A 59 -5.68 -7.00 -10.70
CA LYS A 59 -4.23 -7.03 -10.52
C LYS A 59 -3.86 -6.05 -9.40
N VAL A 60 -2.99 -6.49 -8.49
CA VAL A 60 -2.38 -5.64 -7.45
C VAL A 60 -0.92 -5.42 -7.80
N THR A 61 -0.50 -4.16 -7.81
CA THR A 61 0.87 -3.72 -8.10
C THR A 61 1.53 -3.22 -6.82
N LEU A 62 2.82 -3.50 -6.66
CA LEU A 62 3.64 -2.92 -5.60
C LEU A 62 4.39 -1.72 -6.18
N VAL A 63 4.15 -0.53 -5.64
CA VAL A 63 4.81 0.72 -6.04
C VAL A 63 5.78 1.15 -4.95
N HIS A 64 6.92 1.74 -5.35
CA HIS A 64 7.94 2.26 -4.45
C HIS A 64 8.07 3.78 -4.64
N PHE A 65 7.78 4.51 -3.57
CA PHE A 65 8.00 5.94 -3.44
C PHE A 65 9.28 6.16 -2.62
N SER A 66 10.33 6.65 -3.27
CA SER A 66 11.67 6.78 -2.67
C SER A 66 12.06 8.21 -2.30
N ASN A 67 11.34 9.20 -2.80
CA ASN A 67 11.63 10.61 -2.54
C ASN A 67 10.70 11.13 -1.46
N ARG A 68 11.21 11.22 -0.22
CA ARG A 68 10.50 11.89 0.86
C ARG A 68 10.62 13.41 0.71
N GLU A 69 9.47 14.07 0.77
CA GLU A 69 9.35 15.52 0.90
C GLU A 69 8.47 15.85 2.10
N ASP A 70 8.97 16.68 3.00
CA ASP A 70 8.19 17.19 4.14
C ASP A 70 7.45 18.46 3.65
N VAL A 71 6.17 18.32 3.28
CA VAL A 71 5.36 19.39 2.67
C VAL A 71 4.85 20.40 3.70
N GLU A 72 4.26 19.93 4.79
CA GLU A 72 3.85 20.77 5.93
C GLU A 72 3.80 19.96 7.24
N VAL A 73 3.69 20.66 8.36
CA VAL A 73 3.36 20.07 9.67
C VAL A 73 1.91 20.46 10.01
N ILE A 74 1.03 19.46 10.04
CA ILE A 74 -0.41 19.59 10.36
C ILE A 74 -0.63 19.47 11.86
#